data_AF-A0A3D3BP41-F1
#
_entry.id   AF-A0A3D3BP41-F1
#
_cell.length_a   1.000
_cell.length_b   1.000
_cell.length_c   1.000
_cell.angle_alpha   90.00
_cell.angle_beta   90.00
_cell.angle_gamma   90.00
#
_symmetry.space_group_name_H-M   'P 1'
#
loop_
_entity.id
_entity.type
_entity.pdbx_description
1 polymer ?
#
loop_
_entity_poly.entity_id
_entity_poly.type
_entity_poly.pdbx_seq_one_letter_code
_entity_poly.pdbx_strand_id
1 'polypeptide(L)'
;MKLEIRRSDFMPLGTPDIHFILAACALACLGFLLVASSSVEVASDRFGQPFSFAMKHAFFLLIASIAGVIAYLIPTRSWYHYSTHFLLLSMALLAIILIPGVGLTVKGATRWLSLGIFNLQPSEITKFTMMLFLASYLVRRLEEVRQKFSGFVKPMAVVGLIAILLLMEPDYGTLLVLSCAVMGVLLLAGAPFTQYVVFGSALFLGLAILAVIEPYRIERIETIFNPWAVRFGAGYQLTQALLAFGRGGLFGMGLGNSVQKLFYLPEAHTDFVF
;
A
#
# COMPACT_ATOMS: atom_id res chain seq x y z
N MET A 1 -19.31 30.89 5.08
CA MET A 1 -18.04 31.56 4.76
C MET A 1 -17.64 31.18 3.34
N LYS A 2 -17.94 32.03 2.35
CA LYS A 2 -17.55 31.81 0.94
C LYS A 2 -16.06 32.17 0.82
N LEU A 3 -15.22 31.19 0.53
CA LEU A 3 -13.79 31.40 0.27
C LEU A 3 -13.62 32.08 -1.09
N GLU A 4 -13.45 33.41 -1.09
CA GLU A 4 -13.01 34.16 -2.26
C GLU A 4 -11.71 33.56 -2.82
N ILE A 5 -11.66 33.37 -4.14
CA ILE A 5 -10.51 32.79 -4.83
C ILE A 5 -9.55 33.94 -5.14
N ARG A 6 -8.42 34.02 -4.44
CA ARG A 6 -7.36 35.00 -4.77
C ARG A 6 -6.38 34.36 -5.74
N ARG A 7 -5.84 35.15 -6.69
CA ARG A 7 -4.79 34.70 -7.62
C ARG A 7 -3.53 34.15 -6.91
N SER A 8 -3.28 34.57 -5.66
CA SER A 8 -2.20 34.06 -4.80
C SER A 8 -2.34 32.57 -4.46
N ASP A 9 -3.54 31.99 -4.55
CA ASP A 9 -3.79 30.59 -4.22
C ASP A 9 -3.36 29.61 -5.34
N PHE A 10 -2.94 30.15 -6.49
CA PHE A 10 -2.45 29.41 -7.65
C PHE A 10 -0.93 29.48 -7.83
N MET A 11 -0.19 30.11 -6.90
CA MET A 11 1.27 30.08 -6.93
C MET A 11 1.77 28.76 -6.31
N PRO A 12 2.79 28.10 -6.91
CA PRO A 12 3.40 26.92 -6.28
C PRO A 12 4.00 27.33 -4.93
N LEU A 13 3.62 26.56 -3.91
CA LEU A 13 3.87 26.78 -2.49
C LEU A 13 5.32 26.44 -2.14
N GLY A 14 6.10 27.44 -1.71
CA GLY A 14 7.37 27.28 -0.99
C GLY A 14 8.49 26.60 -1.79
N THR A 15 9.72 26.75 -1.31
CA THR A 15 10.82 25.90 -1.77
C THR A 15 10.63 24.51 -1.15
N PRO A 16 10.77 23.42 -1.91
CA PRO A 16 10.64 22.09 -1.35
C PRO A 16 11.76 21.83 -0.34
N ASP A 17 11.45 21.03 0.69
CA ASP A 17 12.46 20.62 1.66
C ASP A 17 13.51 19.74 0.98
N ILE A 18 14.72 20.30 0.82
CA ILE A 18 15.83 19.63 0.14
C ILE A 18 16.29 18.38 0.88
N HIS A 19 16.19 18.33 2.21
CA HIS A 19 16.58 17.17 3.00
C HIS A 19 15.62 16.01 2.77
N PHE A 20 14.32 16.31 2.69
CA PHE A 20 13.31 15.30 2.36
C PHE A 20 13.50 14.75 0.95
N ILE A 21 13.74 15.62 -0.05
CA ILE A 21 14.03 15.18 -1.42
C ILE A 21 15.28 14.31 -1.47
N LEU A 22 16.36 14.73 -0.81
CA LEU A 22 17.62 13.99 -0.81
C LEU A 22 17.46 12.62 -0.15
N ALA A 23 16.71 12.53 0.96
CA ALA A 23 16.39 11.26 1.61
C ALA A 23 15.56 10.35 0.69
N ALA A 24 14.53 10.89 0.01
CA ALA A 24 13.72 10.13 -0.94
C ALA A 24 14.54 9.62 -2.14
N CYS A 25 15.42 10.46 -2.70
CA CYS A 25 16.33 10.07 -3.77
C CYS A 25 17.34 9.01 -3.31
N ALA A 26 17.90 9.14 -2.10
CA ALA A 26 18.82 8.14 -1.55
C ALA A 26 18.14 6.77 -1.38
N LEU A 27 16.91 6.74 -0.85
CA LEU A 27 16.12 5.52 -0.71
C LEU A 27 15.75 4.91 -2.07
N ALA A 28 15.39 5.74 -3.05
CA ALA A 28 15.10 5.29 -4.42
C ALA A 28 16.33 4.67 -5.11
N CYS A 29 17.50 5.31 -5.00
CA CYS A 29 18.76 4.78 -5.52
C CYS A 29 19.16 3.46 -4.84
N LEU A 30 19.02 3.39 -3.52
CA LEU A 30 19.30 2.19 -2.75
C LEU A 30 18.35 1.05 -3.15
N GLY A 31 17.04 1.33 -3.27
CA GLY A 31 16.05 0.37 -3.73
C GLY A 31 16.32 -0.14 -5.14
N PHE A 32 16.69 0.76 -6.07
CA PHE A 32 17.08 0.39 -7.43
C PHE A 32 18.29 -0.55 -7.43
N LEU A 33 19.30 -0.25 -6.61
CA LEU A 33 20.51 -1.06 -6.47
C LEU A 33 20.19 -2.46 -5.91
N LEU A 34 19.33 -2.55 -4.89
CA LEU A 34 18.89 -3.84 -4.31
C LEU A 34 18.09 -4.69 -5.30
N VAL A 35 17.17 -4.08 -6.05
CA VAL A 35 16.40 -4.77 -7.11
C VAL A 35 17.33 -5.25 -8.22
N ALA A 36 18.25 -4.40 -8.67
CA ALA A 36 19.24 -4.79 -9.69
C ALA A 36 20.11 -5.95 -9.20
N SER A 37 20.53 -5.97 -7.94
CA SER A 37 21.38 -7.03 -7.39
C SER A 37 20.64 -8.36 -7.17
N SER A 38 19.40 -8.31 -6.69
CA SER A 38 18.61 -9.50 -6.33
C SER A 38 17.93 -10.18 -7.52
N SER A 39 17.70 -9.46 -8.62
CA SER A 39 16.91 -9.95 -9.76
C SER A 39 17.72 -10.51 -10.94
N VAL A 40 19.04 -10.27 -11.00
CA VAL A 40 19.90 -10.61 -12.15
C VAL A 40 19.87 -12.10 -12.53
N GLU A 41 19.91 -12.99 -11.55
CA GLU A 41 19.92 -14.45 -11.79
C GLU A 41 18.56 -14.95 -12.28
N VAL A 42 17.47 -14.50 -11.66
CA VAL A 42 16.09 -14.84 -12.07
C VAL A 42 15.76 -14.26 -13.45
N ALA A 43 16.23 -13.04 -13.75
CA ALA A 43 16.04 -12.37 -15.03
C ALA A 43 16.80 -13.06 -16.17
N SER A 44 18.05 -13.45 -15.90
CA SER A 44 18.91 -14.14 -16.87
C SER A 44 18.34 -15.51 -17.25
N ASP A 45 17.79 -16.24 -16.28
CA ASP A 45 17.20 -17.56 -16.51
C ASP A 45 15.84 -17.50 -17.23
N ARG A 46 14.93 -16.60 -16.79
CA ARG A 46 13.56 -16.53 -17.35
C ARG A 46 13.44 -15.76 -18.67
N PHE A 47 14.28 -14.75 -18.89
CA PHE A 47 14.13 -13.84 -20.04
C PHE A 47 15.38 -13.74 -20.92
N GLY A 48 16.48 -14.41 -20.55
CA GLY A 48 17.77 -14.28 -21.26
C GLY A 48 18.39 -12.88 -21.18
N GLN A 49 17.80 -11.98 -20.39
CA GLN A 49 18.21 -10.58 -20.25
C GLN A 49 18.35 -10.23 -18.76
N PRO A 50 19.60 -10.22 -18.23
CA PRO A 50 19.89 -10.05 -16.81
C PRO A 50 19.31 -8.77 -16.18
N PHE A 51 19.14 -7.71 -16.96
CA PHE A 51 18.71 -6.39 -16.46
C PHE A 51 17.23 -6.07 -16.73
N SER A 52 16.43 -7.02 -17.20
CA SER A 52 15.03 -6.76 -17.57
C SER A 52 14.17 -6.21 -16.42
N PHE A 53 14.32 -6.74 -15.20
CA PHE A 53 13.62 -6.20 -14.01
C PHE A 53 14.15 -4.83 -13.58
N ALA A 54 15.48 -4.62 -13.63
CA ALA A 54 16.08 -3.33 -13.32
C ALA A 54 15.61 -2.24 -14.30
N MET A 55 15.55 -2.54 -15.60
CA MET A 55 15.05 -1.62 -16.62
C MET A 55 13.57 -1.26 -16.41
N LYS A 56 12.73 -2.24 -16.06
CA LYS A 56 11.33 -1.98 -15.67
C LYS A 56 11.26 -1.10 -14.42
N HIS A 57 12.09 -1.35 -13.41
CA HIS A 57 12.11 -0.54 -12.19
C HIS A 57 12.56 0.90 -12.46
N ALA A 58 13.60 1.11 -13.28
CA ALA A 58 14.01 2.44 -13.73
C ALA A 58 12.89 3.19 -14.49
N PHE A 59 12.16 2.49 -15.36
CA PHE A 59 11.02 3.06 -16.08
C PHE A 59 9.92 3.51 -15.13
N PHE A 60 9.54 2.69 -14.14
CA PHE A 60 8.55 3.09 -13.13
C PHE A 60 9.06 4.22 -12.22
N LEU A 61 10.36 4.25 -11.90
CA LEU A 61 10.96 5.34 -11.13
C LEU A 61 10.89 6.67 -11.88
N LEU A 62 11.11 6.65 -13.20
CA LEU A 62 10.95 7.81 -14.07
C LEU A 62 9.50 8.31 -14.08
N ILE A 63 8.53 7.40 -14.28
CA ILE A 63 7.10 7.74 -14.24
C ILE A 63 6.72 8.32 -12.88
N ALA A 64 7.16 7.71 -11.78
CA ALA A 64 6.90 8.19 -10.43
C ALA A 64 7.49 9.58 -10.19
N SER A 65 8.69 9.85 -10.71
CA SER A 65 9.34 11.16 -10.62
C SER A 65 8.57 12.24 -11.38
N ILE A 66 8.14 11.94 -12.62
CA ILE A 66 7.31 12.84 -13.42
C ILE A 66 5.96 13.09 -12.72
N ALA A 67 5.31 12.04 -12.22
CA ALA A 67 4.06 12.16 -11.48
C ALA A 67 4.22 12.99 -10.19
N GLY A 68 5.34 12.83 -9.48
CA GLY A 68 5.68 13.63 -8.30
C GLY A 68 5.85 15.11 -8.62
N VAL A 69 6.55 15.44 -9.71
CA VAL A 69 6.69 16.83 -10.19
C VAL A 69 5.33 17.42 -10.58
N ILE A 70 4.51 16.67 -11.33
CA ILE A 70 3.16 17.12 -11.69
C ILE A 70 2.33 17.37 -10.42
N ALA A 71 2.40 16.46 -9.44
CA ALA A 71 1.66 16.61 -8.19
C ALA A 71 2.11 17.84 -7.39
N TYR A 72 3.41 18.15 -7.39
CA TYR A 72 3.99 19.34 -6.78
C TYR A 72 3.52 20.64 -7.46
N LEU A 73 3.38 20.63 -8.79
CA LEU A 73 2.91 21.79 -9.55
C LEU A 73 1.41 22.08 -9.34
N ILE A 74 0.63 21.09 -8.90
CA ILE A 74 -0.80 21.26 -8.61
C ILE A 74 -1.00 21.94 -7.25
N PRO A 75 -1.71 23.08 -7.17
CA PRO A 75 -1.95 23.77 -5.91
C PRO A 75 -2.66 22.88 -4.87
N THR A 76 -2.24 22.95 -3.60
CA THR A 76 -2.87 22.21 -2.49
C THR A 76 -4.38 22.43 -2.39
N ARG A 77 -4.85 23.62 -2.79
CA ARG A 77 -6.29 23.95 -2.82
C ARG A 77 -7.08 23.05 -3.78
N SER A 78 -6.48 22.66 -4.91
CA SER A 78 -7.10 21.74 -5.87
C SER A 78 -7.25 20.34 -5.27
N TRP A 79 -6.19 19.83 -4.62
CA TRP A 79 -6.23 18.55 -3.92
C TRP A 79 -7.32 18.51 -2.84
N TYR A 80 -7.45 19.60 -2.07
CA TYR A 80 -8.51 19.76 -1.07
C TYR A 80 -9.91 19.76 -1.71
N HIS A 81 -10.13 20.55 -2.77
CA HIS A 81 -11.45 20.70 -3.39
C HIS A 81 -11.95 19.43 -4.08
N TYR A 82 -11.06 18.71 -4.76
CA TYR A 82 -11.39 17.49 -5.50
C TYR A 82 -11.21 16.19 -4.71
N SER A 83 -10.78 16.26 -3.44
CA SER A 83 -10.56 15.10 -2.56
C SER A 83 -11.70 14.05 -2.59
N THR A 84 -12.96 14.47 -2.48
CA THR A 84 -14.11 13.55 -2.55
C THR A 84 -14.26 12.92 -3.94
N HIS A 85 -14.03 13.68 -5.01
CA HIS A 85 -14.11 13.16 -6.38
C HIS A 85 -13.04 12.11 -6.65
N PHE A 86 -11.81 12.35 -6.18
CA PHE A 86 -10.73 11.36 -6.26
C PHE A 86 -11.05 10.08 -5.49
N LEU A 87 -11.64 10.22 -4.29
CA LEU A 87 -12.07 9.06 -3.53
C LEU A 87 -13.16 8.27 -4.26
N LEU A 88 -14.21 8.93 -4.75
CA LEU A 88 -15.27 8.27 -5.51
C LEU A 88 -14.74 7.59 -6.77
N LEU A 89 -13.80 8.22 -7.48
CA LEU A 89 -13.12 7.61 -8.62
C LEU A 89 -12.36 6.34 -8.21
N SER A 90 -11.61 6.37 -7.11
CA SER A 90 -10.89 5.18 -6.61
C SER A 90 -11.82 4.05 -6.18
N MET A 91 -12.97 4.38 -5.58
CA MET A 91 -14.00 3.39 -5.22
C MET A 91 -14.68 2.81 -6.46
N ALA A 92 -14.89 3.61 -7.50
CA ALA A 92 -15.36 3.13 -8.78
C ALA A 92 -14.34 2.18 -9.44
N LEU A 93 -13.04 2.47 -9.35
CA LEU A 93 -12.00 1.56 -9.84
C LEU A 93 -11.97 0.23 -9.09
N LEU A 94 -12.13 0.23 -7.76
CA LEU A 94 -12.32 -0.99 -6.97
C LEU A 94 -13.57 -1.75 -7.44
N ALA A 95 -14.70 -1.07 -7.62
CA ALA A 95 -15.92 -1.72 -8.08
C ALA A 95 -15.78 -2.31 -9.51
N ILE A 96 -15.08 -1.63 -10.41
CA ILE A 96 -14.85 -2.09 -11.79
C ILE A 96 -14.06 -3.39 -11.82
N ILE A 97 -13.11 -3.59 -10.90
CA ILE A 97 -12.28 -4.79 -10.91
C ILE A 97 -13.05 -6.06 -10.54
N LEU A 98 -14.17 -5.90 -9.84
CA LEU A 98 -15.08 -6.99 -9.47
C LEU A 98 -15.91 -7.50 -10.66
N ILE A 99 -15.93 -6.76 -11.78
CA ILE A 99 -16.62 -7.19 -13.00
C ILE A 99 -15.83 -8.37 -13.62
N PRO A 100 -16.46 -9.54 -13.83
CA PRO A 100 -15.79 -10.69 -14.43
C PRO A 100 -15.17 -10.34 -15.79
N GLY A 101 -13.89 -10.68 -15.95
CA GLY A 101 -13.14 -10.43 -17.19
C GLY A 101 -12.43 -9.08 -17.28
N VAL A 102 -12.61 -8.17 -16.32
CA VAL A 102 -11.88 -6.89 -16.28
C VAL A 102 -10.59 -7.00 -15.46
N GLY A 103 -10.68 -7.55 -14.26
CA GLY A 103 -9.54 -7.70 -13.37
C GLY A 103 -8.64 -8.88 -13.74
N LEU A 104 -7.34 -8.72 -13.48
CA LEU A 104 -6.32 -9.76 -13.60
C LEU A 104 -6.22 -10.53 -12.28
N THR A 105 -6.48 -11.84 -12.32
CA THR A 105 -6.32 -12.74 -11.16
C THR A 105 -4.87 -13.19 -11.05
N VAL A 106 -4.22 -12.86 -9.93
CA VAL A 106 -2.86 -13.30 -9.61
C VAL A 106 -2.88 -13.97 -8.23
N LYS A 107 -2.34 -15.18 -8.11
CA LYS A 107 -2.31 -15.95 -6.85
C LYS A 107 -3.68 -16.09 -6.16
N GLY A 108 -4.75 -16.26 -6.95
CA GLY A 108 -6.11 -16.46 -6.44
C GLY A 108 -6.85 -15.18 -6.03
N ALA A 109 -6.28 -13.99 -6.25
CA ALA A 109 -6.94 -12.72 -5.98
C ALA A 109 -6.97 -11.82 -7.22
N THR A 110 -8.13 -11.23 -7.51
CA THR A 110 -8.35 -10.30 -8.62
C THR A 110 -8.18 -8.87 -8.12
N ARG A 111 -6.95 -8.35 -8.22
CA ARG A 111 -6.56 -7.04 -7.62
C ARG A 111 -5.88 -6.07 -8.58
N TRP A 112 -5.57 -6.53 -9.79
CA TRP A 112 -4.84 -5.74 -10.78
C TRP A 112 -5.69 -5.42 -12.00
N LEU A 113 -5.66 -4.17 -12.43
CA LEU A 113 -6.23 -3.74 -13.71
C LEU A 113 -5.09 -3.68 -14.73
N SER A 114 -5.19 -4.47 -15.80
CA SER A 114 -4.21 -4.42 -16.89
C SER A 114 -4.51 -3.23 -17.80
N LEU A 115 -3.59 -2.26 -17.84
CA LEU A 115 -3.63 -1.12 -18.76
C LEU A 115 -2.79 -1.36 -20.01
N GLY A 116 -2.42 -2.62 -20.28
CA GLY A 116 -1.56 -3.04 -21.38
C GLY A 116 -0.07 -2.80 -21.11
N ILE A 117 0.30 -1.56 -20.78
CA ILE A 117 1.71 -1.18 -20.55
C ILE A 117 2.15 -1.49 -19.11
N PHE A 118 1.24 -1.31 -18.15
CA PHE A 118 1.48 -1.62 -16.75
C PHE A 118 0.20 -2.12 -16.08
N ASN A 119 0.36 -2.74 -14.91
CA ASN A 119 -0.75 -3.17 -14.07
C ASN A 119 -0.97 -2.12 -12.98
N LEU A 120 -2.20 -1.65 -12.87
CA LEU A 120 -2.61 -0.70 -11.83
C LEU A 120 -3.33 -1.45 -10.72
N GLN A 121 -2.96 -1.17 -9.46
CA GLN A 121 -3.67 -1.70 -8.31
C GLN A 121 -4.61 -0.60 -7.74
N PRO A 122 -5.94 -0.72 -7.91
CA PRO A 122 -6.88 0.30 -7.42
C PRO A 122 -6.82 0.53 -5.91
N SER A 123 -6.43 -0.49 -5.14
CA SER A 123 -6.32 -0.39 -3.69
C SER A 123 -5.18 0.52 -3.23
N GLU A 124 -4.12 0.68 -4.02
CA GLU A 124 -3.05 1.68 -3.79
C GLU A 124 -3.57 3.12 -3.97
N ILE A 125 -4.33 3.37 -5.04
CA ILE A 125 -4.96 4.69 -5.27
C ILE A 125 -5.92 5.00 -4.12
N THR A 126 -6.72 4.01 -3.70
CA THR A 126 -7.71 4.19 -2.64
C THR A 126 -7.09 4.58 -1.30
N LYS A 127 -5.92 4.03 -0.93
CA LYS A 127 -5.18 4.47 0.25
C LYS A 127 -4.83 5.96 0.18
N PHE A 128 -4.29 6.41 -0.94
CA PHE A 128 -3.91 7.80 -1.14
C PHE A 128 -5.12 8.75 -1.12
N THR A 129 -6.16 8.45 -1.90
CA THR A 129 -7.36 9.29 -2.00
C THR A 129 -8.17 9.32 -0.71
N MET A 130 -8.16 8.23 0.07
CA MET A 130 -8.76 8.19 1.40
C MET A 130 -8.05 9.14 2.36
N MET A 131 -6.72 9.22 2.33
CA MET A 131 -5.98 10.20 3.16
C MET A 131 -6.27 11.64 2.74
N LEU A 132 -6.37 11.91 1.43
CA LEU A 132 -6.79 13.23 0.94
C LEU A 132 -8.21 13.60 1.40
N PHE A 133 -9.15 12.67 1.29
CA PHE A 133 -10.52 12.84 1.77
C PHE A 133 -10.54 13.09 3.27
N LEU A 134 -9.80 12.30 4.06
CA LEU A 134 -9.76 12.41 5.50
C LEU A 134 -9.18 13.76 5.96
N ALA A 135 -8.06 14.19 5.37
CA ALA A 135 -7.47 15.50 5.64
C ALA A 135 -8.48 16.63 5.34
N SER A 136 -9.11 16.57 4.17
CA SER A 136 -10.15 17.50 3.73
C SER A 136 -11.38 17.50 4.66
N TYR A 137 -11.79 16.33 5.13
CA TYR A 137 -12.89 16.16 6.08
C TYR A 137 -12.57 16.76 7.44
N LEU A 138 -11.36 16.51 7.97
CA LEU A 138 -10.91 17.01 9.26
C LEU A 138 -10.84 18.53 9.29
N VAL A 139 -10.37 19.18 8.23
CA VAL A 139 -10.37 20.65 8.14
C VAL A 139 -11.77 21.25 8.32
N ARG A 140 -12.82 20.58 7.83
CA ARG A 140 -14.21 21.07 7.92
C ARG A 140 -14.94 20.65 9.19
N ARG A 141 -14.56 19.51 9.78
CA ARG A 141 -15.36 18.81 10.81
C ARG A 141 -14.54 18.46 12.06
N LEU A 142 -13.41 19.13 12.29
CA LEU A 142 -12.51 18.84 13.42
C LEU A 142 -13.23 18.85 14.77
N GLU A 143 -14.04 19.87 15.04
CA GLU A 143 -14.79 19.96 16.30
C GLU A 143 -15.82 18.84 16.44
N GLU A 144 -16.51 18.46 15.36
CA GLU A 144 -17.43 17.32 15.36
C GLU A 144 -16.71 16.03 15.71
N VAL A 145 -15.50 15.80 15.19
CA VAL A 145 -14.69 14.61 15.49
C VAL A 145 -14.31 14.53 16.96
N ARG A 146 -13.97 15.67 17.57
CA ARG A 146 -13.56 15.73 18.98
C ARG A 146 -14.73 15.59 19.96
N GLN A 147 -15.87 16.18 19.63
CA GLN A 147 -16.98 16.33 20.58
C GLN A 147 -18.16 15.38 20.33
N LYS A 148 -18.32 14.85 19.10
CA LYS A 148 -19.49 14.07 18.71
C LYS A 148 -19.10 12.73 18.11
N PHE A 149 -19.84 11.68 18.48
CA PHE A 149 -19.68 10.36 17.88
C PHE A 149 -19.89 10.36 16.36
N SER A 150 -20.81 11.20 15.87
CA SER A 150 -21.09 11.33 14.44
C SER A 150 -19.91 11.86 13.63
N GLY A 151 -19.01 12.65 14.23
CA GLY A 151 -17.80 13.14 13.57
C GLY A 151 -16.85 12.01 13.20
N PHE A 152 -16.76 10.99 14.06
CA PHE A 152 -15.92 9.80 13.86
C PHE A 152 -16.59 8.74 12.98
N VAL A 153 -17.89 8.52 13.14
CA VAL A 153 -18.61 7.49 12.39
C VAL A 153 -18.64 7.78 10.89
N LYS A 154 -18.73 9.04 10.47
CA LYS A 154 -18.77 9.41 9.04
C LYS A 154 -17.55 8.91 8.24
N PRO A 155 -16.28 9.22 8.60
CA PRO A 155 -15.12 8.68 7.90
C PRO A 155 -15.01 7.17 8.06
N MET A 156 -15.43 6.59 9.20
CA MET A 156 -15.46 5.14 9.36
C MET A 156 -16.49 4.44 8.47
N ALA A 157 -17.63 5.05 8.19
CA ALA A 157 -18.61 4.51 7.25
C ALA A 157 -18.03 4.44 5.84
N VAL A 158 -17.23 5.45 5.45
CA VAL A 158 -16.48 5.44 4.18
C VAL A 158 -15.46 4.31 4.16
N VAL A 159 -14.69 4.12 5.25
CA VAL A 159 -13.80 2.96 5.40
C VAL A 159 -14.56 1.65 5.30
N GLY A 160 -15.73 1.54 5.91
CA GLY A 160 -16.59 0.35 5.83
C GLY A 160 -17.03 0.03 4.40
N LEU A 161 -17.38 1.04 3.61
CA LEU A 161 -17.73 0.86 2.20
C LEU A 161 -16.53 0.39 1.38
N ILE A 162 -15.35 0.99 1.60
CA ILE A 162 -14.09 0.54 0.98
C ILE A 162 -13.75 -0.89 1.43
N ALA A 163 -13.97 -1.21 2.70
CA ALA A 163 -13.72 -2.53 3.26
C ALA A 163 -14.54 -3.60 2.57
N ILE A 164 -15.82 -3.36 2.31
CA ILE A 164 -16.68 -4.29 1.57
C ILE A 164 -16.07 -4.59 0.19
N LEU A 165 -15.67 -3.55 -0.56
CA LEU A 165 -15.06 -3.73 -1.88
C LEU A 165 -13.74 -4.51 -1.80
N LEU A 166 -12.85 -4.16 -0.87
CA LEU A 166 -11.56 -4.84 -0.69
C LEU A 166 -11.73 -6.30 -0.26
N LEU A 167 -12.72 -6.60 0.59
CA LEU A 167 -13.01 -7.96 1.02
C LEU A 167 -13.54 -8.84 -0.14
N MET A 168 -14.24 -8.23 -1.11
CA MET A 168 -14.65 -8.90 -2.35
C MET A 168 -13.46 -9.17 -3.30
N GLU A 169 -12.37 -8.40 -3.20
CA GLU A 169 -11.08 -8.58 -3.92
C GLU A 169 -10.06 -9.48 -3.17
N PRO A 170 -10.55 -10.28 -2.22
CA PRO A 170 -9.81 -10.79 -1.06
C PRO A 170 -8.59 -9.98 -0.53
N ASP A 171 -8.59 -8.64 -0.53
CA ASP A 171 -7.44 -7.80 -0.12
C ASP A 171 -7.49 -7.34 1.36
N TYR A 172 -7.21 -8.28 2.26
CA TYR A 172 -7.17 -8.05 3.72
C TYR A 172 -6.01 -7.16 4.18
N GLY A 173 -4.86 -7.24 3.50
CA GLY A 173 -3.67 -6.48 3.85
C GLY A 173 -3.91 -4.98 3.68
N THR A 174 -4.49 -4.60 2.54
CA THR A 174 -4.82 -3.20 2.28
C THR A 174 -5.90 -2.69 3.23
N LEU A 175 -6.91 -3.50 3.55
CA LEU A 175 -7.93 -3.14 4.53
C LEU A 175 -7.32 -2.81 5.90
N LEU A 176 -6.41 -3.66 6.40
CA LEU A 176 -5.77 -3.44 7.68
C LEU A 176 -4.91 -2.16 7.67
N VAL A 177 -4.05 -2.00 6.66
CA VAL A 177 -3.19 -0.81 6.53
C VAL A 177 -4.01 0.47 6.44
N LEU A 178 -5.07 0.49 5.62
CA LEU A 178 -5.94 1.64 5.46
C LEU A 178 -6.68 1.96 6.76
N SER A 179 -7.23 0.95 7.44
CA SER A 179 -7.94 1.15 8.72
C SER A 179 -7.01 1.72 9.79
N CYS A 180 -5.81 1.15 9.94
CA CYS A 180 -4.80 1.65 10.87
C CYS A 180 -4.37 3.09 10.56
N ALA A 181 -4.16 3.42 9.28
CA ALA A 181 -3.79 4.76 8.86
C ALA A 181 -4.89 5.78 9.18
N VAL A 182 -6.16 5.47 8.87
CA VAL A 182 -7.29 6.36 9.17
C VAL A 182 -7.43 6.54 10.69
N MET A 183 -7.33 5.46 11.47
CA MET A 183 -7.36 5.54 12.93
C MET A 183 -6.22 6.40 13.48
N GLY A 184 -5.00 6.23 12.96
CA GLY A 184 -3.84 7.03 13.34
C GLY A 184 -4.04 8.53 13.07
N VAL A 185 -4.56 8.90 11.90
CA VAL A 185 -4.86 10.31 11.58
C VAL A 185 -5.97 10.87 12.46
N LEU A 186 -7.03 10.09 12.73
CA LEU A 186 -8.08 10.51 13.66
C LEU A 186 -7.55 10.67 15.10
N LEU A 187 -6.52 9.90 15.47
CA LEU A 187 -5.94 9.94 16.81
C LEU A 187 -5.19 11.26 16.98
N LEU A 188 -4.39 11.61 15.97
CA LEU A 188 -3.72 12.91 15.89
C LEU A 188 -4.72 14.08 15.83
N ALA A 189 -5.90 13.87 15.25
CA ALA A 189 -6.97 14.86 15.25
C ALA A 189 -7.62 15.06 16.63
N GLY A 190 -7.40 14.15 17.58
CA GLY A 190 -7.91 14.23 18.95
C GLY A 190 -9.28 13.56 19.15
N ALA A 191 -9.61 12.54 18.37
CA ALA A 191 -10.82 11.74 18.60
C ALA A 191 -10.73 10.98 19.95
N PRO A 192 -11.84 10.83 20.69
CA PRO A 192 -11.84 10.19 22.01
C PRO A 192 -11.57 8.67 21.92
N PHE A 193 -10.79 8.15 22.87
CA PHE A 193 -10.33 6.74 22.88
C PHE A 193 -11.46 5.70 22.88
N THR A 194 -12.63 6.04 23.43
CA THR A 194 -13.80 5.13 23.45
C THR A 194 -14.24 4.72 22.04
N GLN A 195 -14.13 5.61 21.06
CA GLN A 195 -14.49 5.34 19.66
C GLN A 195 -13.53 4.31 19.04
N TYR A 196 -12.26 4.31 19.44
CA TYR A 196 -11.24 3.38 18.98
C TYR A 196 -11.51 1.97 19.45
N VAL A 197 -11.93 1.81 20.71
CA VAL A 197 -12.25 0.49 21.26
C VAL A 197 -13.44 -0.13 20.52
N VAL A 198 -14.48 0.67 20.26
CA VAL A 198 -15.67 0.19 19.52
C VAL A 198 -15.30 -0.23 18.10
N PHE A 199 -14.60 0.62 17.34
CA PHE A 199 -14.28 0.29 15.94
C PHE A 199 -13.17 -0.74 15.80
N GLY A 200 -12.15 -0.69 16.66
CA GLY A 200 -11.07 -1.68 16.68
C GLY A 200 -11.58 -3.07 17.05
N SER A 201 -12.50 -3.18 18.03
CA SER A 201 -13.14 -4.46 18.36
C SER A 201 -14.04 -4.97 17.22
N ALA A 202 -14.82 -4.09 16.58
CA ALA A 202 -15.63 -4.46 15.43
C ALA A 202 -14.78 -4.96 14.24
N LEU A 203 -13.69 -4.25 13.93
CA LEU A 203 -12.75 -4.66 12.87
C LEU A 203 -12.10 -6.00 13.20
N PHE A 204 -11.62 -6.17 14.44
CA PHE A 204 -11.02 -7.42 14.90
C PHE A 204 -12.00 -8.59 14.81
N LEU A 205 -13.23 -8.42 15.30
CA LEU A 205 -14.27 -9.44 15.22
C LEU A 205 -14.62 -9.80 13.77
N GLY A 206 -14.76 -8.80 12.90
CA GLY A 206 -15.03 -9.02 11.48
C GLY A 206 -13.93 -9.84 10.80
N LEU A 207 -12.66 -9.49 11.04
CA LEU A 207 -11.52 -10.24 10.52
C LEU A 207 -11.41 -11.65 11.13
N ALA A 208 -11.70 -11.82 12.42
CA ALA A 208 -11.67 -13.11 13.09
C ALA A 208 -12.75 -14.06 12.54
N ILE A 209 -13.98 -13.59 12.35
CA ILE A 209 -15.07 -14.36 11.73
C ILE A 209 -14.65 -14.79 10.32
N LEU A 210 -14.12 -13.86 9.54
CA LEU A 210 -13.63 -14.12 8.19
C LEU A 210 -12.46 -15.11 8.16
N ALA A 211 -11.60 -15.11 9.17
CA ALA A 211 -10.51 -16.07 9.29
C ALA A 211 -11.02 -17.50 9.57
N VAL A 212 -12.07 -17.65 10.38
CA VAL A 212 -12.66 -18.96 10.71
C VAL A 212 -13.44 -19.55 9.53
N ILE A 213 -14.09 -18.71 8.71
CA ILE A 213 -14.90 -19.17 7.57
C ILE A 213 -14.04 -19.82 6.48
N GLU A 214 -12.80 -19.37 6.28
CA GLU A 214 -11.90 -19.94 5.27
C GLU A 214 -10.74 -20.69 5.93
N PRO A 215 -10.73 -22.04 5.89
CA PRO A 215 -9.70 -22.88 6.53
C PRO A 215 -8.26 -22.52 6.13
N TYR A 216 -8.05 -22.11 4.87
CA TYR A 216 -6.76 -21.65 4.37
C TYR A 216 -6.20 -20.44 5.15
N ARG A 217 -7.05 -19.60 5.73
CA ARG A 217 -6.61 -18.40 6.49
C ARG A 217 -6.04 -18.78 7.84
N ILE A 218 -6.64 -19.77 8.51
CA ILE A 218 -6.10 -20.33 9.74
C ILE A 218 -4.75 -20.99 9.47
N GLU A 219 -4.64 -21.76 8.38
CA GLU A 219 -3.38 -22.38 7.97
C GLU A 219 -2.28 -21.33 7.73
N ARG A 220 -2.59 -20.17 7.14
CA ARG A 220 -1.64 -19.06 7.02
C ARG A 220 -1.21 -18.50 8.37
N ILE A 221 -2.13 -18.31 9.31
CA ILE A 221 -1.81 -17.80 10.64
C ILE A 221 -0.91 -18.79 11.39
N GLU A 222 -1.25 -20.07 11.35
CA GLU A 222 -0.43 -21.14 11.94
C GLU A 222 0.96 -21.22 11.30
N THR A 223 1.04 -21.05 9.98
CA THR A 223 2.29 -21.01 9.23
C THR A 223 3.16 -19.80 9.61
N ILE A 224 2.57 -18.67 10.00
CA ILE A 224 3.33 -17.50 10.49
C ILE A 224 3.96 -17.81 11.86
N PHE A 225 3.23 -18.47 12.75
CA PHE A 225 3.73 -18.81 14.09
C PHE A 225 4.69 -20.00 14.08
N ASN A 226 4.50 -20.96 13.20
CA ASN A 226 5.36 -22.13 13.06
C ASN A 226 5.63 -22.50 11.58
N PRO A 227 6.43 -21.69 10.86
CA PRO A 227 6.73 -21.93 9.45
C PRO A 227 7.52 -23.23 9.23
N TRP A 228 8.29 -23.64 10.24
CA TRP A 228 9.13 -24.84 10.20
C TRP A 228 8.34 -26.14 10.14
N ALA A 229 7.13 -26.17 10.70
CA ALA A 229 6.25 -27.34 10.64
C ALA A 229 5.80 -27.64 9.19
N VAL A 230 5.65 -26.61 8.35
CA VAL A 230 5.20 -26.73 6.95
C VAL A 230 6.27 -26.22 5.98
N ARG A 231 7.54 -26.52 6.27
CA ARG A 231 8.70 -25.95 5.58
C ARG A 231 8.78 -26.22 4.07
N PHE A 232 8.07 -27.22 3.55
CA PHE A 232 8.05 -27.56 2.11
C PHE A 232 6.74 -27.17 1.40
N GLY A 233 5.78 -26.60 2.13
CA GLY A 233 4.48 -26.18 1.61
C GLY A 233 4.27 -24.67 1.80
N ALA A 234 3.16 -24.30 2.45
CA ALA A 234 2.81 -22.90 2.70
C ALA A 234 3.89 -22.10 3.45
N GLY A 235 4.68 -22.76 4.31
CA GLY A 235 5.76 -22.15 5.09
C GLY A 235 7.10 -22.03 4.37
N TYR A 236 7.23 -22.52 3.15
CA TYR A 236 8.51 -22.55 2.42
C TYR A 236 9.09 -21.15 2.22
N GLN A 237 8.28 -20.22 1.70
CA GLN A 237 8.69 -18.83 1.45
C GLN A 237 9.20 -18.15 2.73
N LEU A 238 8.46 -18.28 3.84
CA LEU A 238 8.82 -17.66 5.12
C LEU A 238 10.04 -18.34 5.76
N THR A 239 10.15 -19.66 5.69
CA THR A 239 11.30 -20.41 6.22
C THR A 239 12.58 -20.03 5.48
N GLN A 240 12.54 -19.92 4.16
CA GLN A 240 13.70 -19.53 3.35
C GLN A 240 14.10 -18.07 3.58
N ALA A 241 13.13 -17.19 3.81
CA ALA A 241 13.41 -15.81 4.21
C ALA A 241 14.12 -15.73 5.57
N LEU A 242 13.64 -16.49 6.57
CA LEU A 242 14.29 -16.56 7.89
C LEU A 242 15.71 -17.15 7.80
N LEU A 243 15.91 -18.17 6.96
CA LEU A 243 17.23 -18.73 6.67
C LEU A 243 18.17 -17.73 5.96
N ALA A 244 17.63 -16.91 5.05
CA ALA A 244 18.39 -15.84 4.40
C ALA A 244 18.85 -14.80 5.44
N PHE A 245 17.95 -14.39 6.34
CA PHE A 245 18.26 -13.45 7.41
C PHE A 245 19.31 -14.00 8.38
N GLY A 246 19.16 -15.27 8.79
CA GLY A 246 20.10 -15.95 9.68
C GLY A 246 21.50 -16.11 9.07
N ARG A 247 21.60 -16.33 7.75
CA ARG A 247 22.89 -16.41 7.05
C ARG A 247 23.50 -15.04 6.72
N GLY A 248 22.67 -14.00 6.53
CA GLY A 248 23.10 -12.66 6.21
C GLY A 248 23.90 -11.97 7.31
N GLY A 249 23.61 -12.27 8.58
CA GLY A 249 24.23 -11.58 9.72
C GLY A 249 23.91 -10.08 9.74
N LEU A 250 24.60 -9.31 10.59
CA LEU A 250 24.32 -7.88 10.78
C LEU A 250 24.77 -7.00 9.60
N PHE A 251 25.79 -7.43 8.86
CA PHE A 251 26.38 -6.65 7.76
C PHE A 251 25.99 -7.17 6.36
N GLY A 252 25.18 -8.23 6.30
CA GLY A 252 24.88 -8.93 5.06
C GLY A 252 26.07 -9.73 4.51
N MET A 253 25.83 -10.48 3.44
CA MET A 253 26.87 -11.22 2.71
C MET A 253 27.49 -10.38 1.57
N GLY A 254 27.09 -9.12 1.42
CA GLY A 254 27.43 -8.27 0.27
C GLY A 254 26.45 -8.41 -0.90
N LEU A 255 26.48 -7.43 -1.82
CA LEU A 255 25.58 -7.35 -2.97
C LEU A 255 25.76 -8.57 -3.88
N GLY A 256 24.66 -9.25 -4.19
CA GLY A 256 24.67 -10.39 -5.11
C GLY A 256 25.26 -11.68 -4.53
N ASN A 257 25.58 -11.73 -3.24
CA ASN A 257 26.19 -12.91 -2.60
C ASN A 257 25.19 -13.77 -1.79
N SER A 258 23.91 -13.37 -1.70
CA SER A 258 22.90 -14.17 -1.02
C SER A 258 22.62 -15.46 -1.81
N VAL A 259 22.75 -16.62 -1.17
CA VAL A 259 22.49 -17.93 -1.79
C VAL A 259 20.99 -18.13 -2.01
N GLN A 260 20.14 -17.54 -1.19
CA GLN A 260 18.69 -17.75 -1.23
C GLN A 260 18.02 -17.11 -2.45
N LYS A 261 18.66 -16.13 -3.10
CA LYS A 261 18.17 -15.53 -4.35
C LYS A 261 18.33 -16.47 -5.57
N LEU A 262 19.18 -17.50 -5.46
CA LEU A 262 19.36 -18.58 -6.45
C LEU A 262 18.18 -19.58 -6.38
N PHE A 263 16.95 -19.08 -6.59
CA PHE A 263 15.72 -19.88 -6.69
C PHE A 263 15.23 -20.60 -5.42
N TYR A 264 15.98 -20.53 -4.31
CA TYR A 264 15.49 -21.03 -3.02
C TYR A 264 14.35 -20.18 -2.45
N LEU A 265 14.28 -18.90 -2.83
CA LEU A 265 13.21 -17.99 -2.42
C LEU A 265 12.39 -17.54 -3.66
N PRO A 266 11.20 -18.14 -3.89
CA PRO A 266 10.38 -17.91 -5.09
C PRO A 266 10.10 -16.43 -5.38
N GLU A 267 9.80 -15.66 -4.33
CA GLU A 267 9.45 -14.23 -4.39
C GLU A 267 10.54 -13.33 -3.78
N ALA A 268 11.82 -13.63 -4.02
CA ALA A 268 12.94 -12.82 -3.49
C ALA A 268 12.94 -11.37 -4.00
N HIS A 269 12.55 -11.17 -5.26
CA HIS A 269 12.62 -9.88 -5.95
C HIS A 269 11.41 -8.97 -5.67
N THR A 270 10.41 -9.46 -4.93
CA THR A 270 9.15 -8.77 -4.62
C THR A 270 8.99 -8.63 -3.10
N ASP A 271 8.91 -9.75 -2.39
CA ASP A 271 8.55 -9.78 -0.97
C ASP A 271 9.78 -9.68 -0.04
N PHE A 272 11.00 -9.92 -0.55
CA PHE A 272 12.23 -10.02 0.25
C PHE A 272 13.44 -9.35 -0.42
N VAL A 273 13.27 -8.11 -0.87
CA VAL A 273 14.35 -7.29 -1.47
C VAL A 273 15.43 -6.89 -0.44
N PHE A 274 15.15 -7.06 0.86
CA PHE A 274 15.99 -6.67 1.99
C PHE A 274 16.96 -7.76 2.46
#